data_AF-A0A7C5CP85-F1
#
_entry.id   AF-A0A7C5CP85-F1
#
_cell.length_a   1.000
_cell.length_b   1.000
_cell.length_c   1.000
_cell.angle_alpha   90.00
_cell.angle_beta   90.00
_cell.angle_gamma   90.00
#
_symmetry.space_group_name_H-M   'P 1'
#
loop_
_entity.id
_entity.type
_entity.pdbx_description
1 polymer ?
#
loop_
_entity_poly.entity_id
_entity_poly.type
_entity_poly.pdbx_seq_one_letter_code
_entity_poly.pdbx_strand_id
1 'polypeptide(L)'
;EALLGHQISVVAGREEARLIYLGVSHTLAKQDDMQRLVIDIGGGSTELIIGKDFEPLHLESLNMGCVSMSRFFHVDGDPTQQDFSISRWQRANLAAHLELRPIKQDYRTLGWDHATGASGTIKAVAKVIRALQLAPSGIRLDDLYTVREKVIAAKTLDKLDLPDLNDDRRSVFAGGLSVLIAVFEALNIQQIQASDGALREGLIHELYGRSQQKDIRGQTVKGLQQRFQINANHAKRISERALILFDHVADAWQLDKNHRQLLAWSAQLHEIGLSIAHSGYHKHGAYILQEADLAGFSRQEQNWMSVLVRNHRRKVSSKTVQEQLCEAQQNTAIYLLILLRLAVLLHRSRKDEVAEIAAINAHDDTLCLYFAADELMNRPLLQADLAQEQHYLQKLAIRLHVTSIATRDI
;
A
#
# COMPACT_ATOMS: atom_id res chain seq x y z
N GLU A 1 -0.69 -15.62 -10.42
CA GLU A 1 -1.16 -16.26 -9.18
C GLU A 1 -1.35 -17.76 -9.35
N ALA A 2 -2.25 -18.23 -10.23
CA ALA A 2 -2.49 -19.67 -10.44
C ALA A 2 -1.22 -20.50 -10.74
N LEU A 3 -0.31 -19.98 -11.58
CA LEU A 3 0.97 -20.64 -11.87
C LEU A 3 1.95 -20.64 -10.67
N LEU A 4 1.84 -19.66 -9.78
CA LEU A 4 2.76 -19.48 -8.66
C LEU A 4 2.27 -20.16 -7.38
N GLY A 5 0.99 -20.52 -7.29
CA GLY A 5 0.35 -20.99 -6.04
C GLY A 5 0.28 -19.92 -4.93
N HIS A 6 0.59 -18.67 -5.25
CA HIS A 6 0.65 -17.56 -4.32
C HIS A 6 -0.06 -16.32 -4.88
N GLN A 7 -0.66 -15.53 -3.99
CA GLN A 7 -1.24 -14.23 -4.35
C GLN A 7 -0.15 -13.20 -4.62
N ILE A 8 -0.38 -12.33 -5.61
CA ILE A 8 0.49 -11.23 -5.99
C ILE A 8 -0.09 -9.96 -5.38
N SER A 9 0.54 -9.47 -4.31
CA SER A 9 0.14 -8.22 -3.66
C SER A 9 0.73 -7.01 -4.39
N VAL A 10 -0.13 -6.25 -5.07
CA VAL A 10 0.27 -4.96 -5.67
C VAL A 10 0.41 -3.92 -4.56
N VAL A 11 1.55 -3.25 -4.51
CA VAL A 11 1.82 -2.14 -3.57
C VAL A 11 1.67 -0.79 -4.28
N ALA A 12 1.29 0.25 -3.52
CA ALA A 12 1.29 1.61 -4.03
C ALA A 12 2.73 2.17 -4.08
N GLY A 13 2.99 3.16 -4.93
CA GLY A 13 4.35 3.71 -5.12
C GLY A 13 4.97 4.25 -3.83
N ARG A 14 4.18 4.89 -2.95
CA ARG A 14 4.65 5.34 -1.63
C ARG A 14 4.97 4.18 -0.66
N GLU A 15 4.24 3.07 -0.75
CA GLU A 15 4.54 1.87 0.04
C GLU A 15 5.79 1.15 -0.51
N GLU A 16 5.96 1.13 -1.84
CA GLU A 16 7.20 0.68 -2.48
C GLU A 16 8.40 1.52 -2.01
N ALA A 17 8.29 2.84 -2.04
CA ALA A 17 9.30 3.77 -1.52
C ALA A 17 9.63 3.48 -0.04
N ARG A 18 8.62 3.26 0.80
CA ARG A 18 8.80 2.93 2.23
C ARG A 18 9.57 1.62 2.41
N LEU A 19 9.20 0.58 1.66
CA LEU A 19 9.87 -0.71 1.72
C LEU A 19 11.30 -0.64 1.17
N ILE A 20 11.55 0.12 0.09
CA ILE A 20 12.89 0.39 -0.43
C ILE A 20 13.77 1.04 0.66
N TYR A 21 13.25 2.08 1.33
CA TYR A 21 13.97 2.73 2.42
C TYR A 21 14.29 1.77 3.57
N LEU A 22 13.34 0.91 3.94
CA LEU A 22 13.56 -0.14 4.95
C LEU A 22 14.67 -1.11 4.53
N GLY A 23 14.67 -1.56 3.27
CA GLY A 23 15.71 -2.45 2.75
C GLY A 23 17.10 -1.79 2.73
N VAL A 24 17.18 -0.55 2.27
CA VAL A 24 18.45 0.21 2.26
C VAL A 24 18.95 0.45 3.69
N SER A 25 18.09 0.94 4.58
CA SER A 25 18.48 1.25 5.97
C SER A 25 18.97 0.03 6.76
N HIS A 26 18.46 -1.18 6.48
CA HIS A 26 18.94 -2.42 7.10
C HIS A 26 20.23 -2.99 6.49
N THR A 27 20.59 -2.61 5.27
CA THR A 27 21.85 -3.07 4.64
C THR A 27 23.04 -2.14 4.90
N LEU A 28 22.79 -0.90 5.29
CA LEU A 28 23.83 0.05 5.64
C LEU A 28 24.22 -0.08 7.11
N ALA A 29 25.50 0.13 7.41
CA ALA A 29 25.95 0.23 8.80
C ALA A 29 25.17 1.32 9.54
N LYS A 30 24.79 1.03 10.78
CA LYS A 30 24.05 1.97 11.63
C LYS A 30 24.94 3.20 11.86
N GLN A 31 24.48 4.33 11.35
CA GLN A 31 25.05 5.64 11.65
C GLN A 31 23.94 6.40 12.34
N ASP A 32 24.02 6.46 13.67
CA ASP A 32 22.98 7.08 14.48
C ASP A 32 22.84 8.57 14.10
N ASP A 33 21.58 9.03 14.08
CA ASP A 33 21.20 10.44 13.96
C ASP A 33 21.41 11.11 12.59
N MET A 34 21.77 10.36 11.55
CA MET A 34 21.97 10.91 10.19
C MET A 34 20.74 10.81 9.29
N GLN A 35 20.43 11.90 8.59
CA GLN A 35 19.39 11.96 7.58
C GLN A 35 19.94 11.52 6.22
N ARG A 36 19.19 10.66 5.53
CA ARG A 36 19.61 10.03 4.29
C ARG A 36 18.60 10.24 3.18
N LEU A 37 19.10 10.56 2.00
CA LEU A 37 18.35 10.49 0.75
C LEU A 37 18.56 9.11 0.12
N VAL A 38 17.48 8.38 -0.14
CA VAL A 38 17.47 7.14 -0.91
C VAL A 38 16.79 7.39 -2.24
N ILE A 39 17.42 6.94 -3.32
CA ILE A 39 16.92 7.05 -4.69
C ILE A 39 16.83 5.65 -5.28
N ASP A 40 15.68 5.25 -5.81
CA ASP A 40 15.54 3.99 -6.55
C ASP A 40 14.97 4.29 -7.94
N ILE A 41 15.68 3.86 -8.99
CA ILE A 41 15.21 4.04 -10.37
C ILE A 41 14.78 2.68 -10.91
N GLY A 42 13.48 2.43 -10.80
CA GLY A 42 12.79 1.28 -11.35
C GLY A 42 12.58 1.36 -12.86
N GLY A 43 11.76 0.44 -13.38
CA GLY A 43 11.42 0.41 -14.81
C GLY A 43 10.41 1.47 -15.20
N GLY A 44 9.35 1.63 -14.41
CA GLY A 44 8.25 2.57 -14.68
C GLY A 44 8.29 3.85 -13.84
N SER A 45 8.76 3.75 -12.60
CA SER A 45 8.81 4.84 -11.62
C SER A 45 10.22 5.04 -11.07
N THR A 46 10.37 6.14 -10.32
CA THR A 46 11.54 6.46 -9.50
C THR A 46 11.07 6.89 -8.12
N GLU A 47 11.57 6.24 -7.09
CA GLU A 47 11.27 6.54 -5.70
C GLU A 47 12.36 7.42 -5.09
N LEU A 48 11.94 8.46 -4.37
CA LEU A 48 12.78 9.39 -3.64
C LEU A 48 12.34 9.38 -2.19
N ILE A 49 13.28 9.12 -1.28
CA ILE A 49 12.97 9.00 0.14
C ILE A 49 13.98 9.79 0.95
N ILE A 50 13.51 10.68 1.82
CA ILE A 50 14.32 11.21 2.91
C ILE A 50 13.88 10.53 4.19
N GLY A 51 14.83 9.96 4.92
CA GLY A 51 14.55 9.31 6.20
C GLY A 51 15.72 9.43 7.18
N LYS A 52 15.46 9.05 8.42
CA LYS A 52 16.43 9.06 9.51
C LYS A 52 16.35 7.74 10.26
N ASP A 53 17.50 7.12 10.52
CA ASP A 53 17.58 5.76 11.06
C ASP A 53 16.71 4.79 10.23
N PHE A 54 15.72 4.13 10.84
CA PHE A 54 14.78 3.22 10.18
C PHE A 54 13.43 3.89 9.83
N GLU A 55 13.27 5.18 10.12
CA GLU A 55 12.01 5.90 9.94
C GLU A 55 12.07 6.78 8.67
N PRO A 56 11.22 6.51 7.67
CA PRO A 56 11.08 7.40 6.53
C PRO A 56 10.33 8.67 6.95
N LEU A 57 10.84 9.83 6.54
CA LEU A 57 10.27 11.14 6.87
C LEU A 57 9.49 11.76 5.71
N HIS A 58 9.97 11.53 4.49
CA HIS A 58 9.37 12.05 3.27
C HIS A 58 9.52 11.05 2.13
N LEU A 59 8.42 10.77 1.43
CA LEU A 59 8.30 9.65 0.49
C LEU A 59 7.61 10.12 -0.78
N GLU A 60 8.30 10.01 -1.92
CA GLU A 60 7.72 10.28 -3.24
C GLU A 60 8.00 9.15 -4.22
N SER A 61 7.06 8.92 -5.14
CA SER A 61 7.17 7.98 -6.25
C SER A 61 6.72 8.72 -7.51
N LEU A 62 7.68 8.93 -8.41
CA LEU A 62 7.53 9.75 -9.62
C LEU A 62 7.46 8.85 -10.86
N ASN A 63 6.68 9.23 -11.87
CA ASN A 63 6.43 8.40 -13.06
C ASN A 63 7.56 8.50 -14.10
N MET A 64 8.80 8.21 -13.68
CA MET A 64 10.01 8.36 -14.49
C MET A 64 11.05 7.25 -14.29
N GLY A 65 10.73 6.02 -14.68
CA GLY A 65 11.69 4.90 -14.66
C GLY A 65 12.55 4.78 -15.93
N CYS A 66 13.50 3.85 -15.91
CA CYS A 66 14.44 3.66 -17.02
C CYS A 66 13.76 3.16 -18.31
N VAL A 67 12.71 2.34 -18.21
CA VAL A 67 11.96 1.84 -19.38
C VAL A 67 11.09 2.94 -19.98
N SER A 68 10.38 3.71 -19.14
CA SER A 68 9.53 4.80 -19.64
C SER A 68 10.36 5.90 -20.27
N MET A 69 11.51 6.25 -19.68
CA MET A 69 12.42 7.27 -20.22
C MET A 69 13.22 6.80 -21.44
N SER A 70 13.45 5.48 -21.60
CA SER A 70 14.08 4.96 -22.82
C SER A 70 13.27 5.21 -24.09
N ARG A 71 11.94 5.39 -23.98
CA ARG A 71 11.06 5.66 -25.13
C ARG A 71 11.45 6.92 -25.91
N PHE A 72 12.09 7.91 -25.26
CA PHE A 72 12.57 9.11 -25.95
C PHE A 72 13.70 8.83 -26.95
N PHE A 73 14.39 7.70 -26.80
CA PHE A 73 15.48 7.26 -27.66
C PHE A 73 15.01 6.30 -28.77
N HIS A 74 13.83 5.69 -28.65
CA HIS A 74 13.31 4.75 -29.66
C HIS A 74 13.07 5.45 -31.01
N VAL A 75 13.48 4.81 -32.10
CA VAL A 75 13.20 5.24 -33.47
C VAL A 75 11.86 4.66 -33.89
N ASP A 76 10.92 5.51 -34.31
CA ASP A 76 9.54 5.12 -34.70
C ASP A 76 8.80 4.21 -33.70
N GLY A 77 9.16 4.31 -32.41
CA GLY A 77 8.57 3.52 -31.33
C GLY A 77 9.18 2.13 -31.13
N ASP A 78 10.14 1.72 -31.97
CA ASP A 78 10.82 0.42 -31.86
C ASP A 78 11.86 0.43 -30.73
N PRO A 79 11.71 -0.40 -29.67
CA PRO A 79 12.68 -0.47 -28.58
C PRO A 79 14.04 -1.06 -28.99
N THR A 80 14.11 -1.79 -30.11
CA THR A 80 15.34 -2.40 -30.62
C THR A 80 16.19 -1.42 -31.43
N GLN A 81 15.60 -0.31 -31.90
CA GLN A 81 16.29 0.75 -32.62
C GLN A 81 16.30 2.03 -31.79
N GLN A 82 17.49 2.48 -31.37
CA GLN A 82 17.61 3.70 -30.58
C GLN A 82 18.56 4.69 -31.21
N ASP A 83 18.21 5.98 -31.08
CA ASP A 83 19.01 7.14 -31.46
C ASP A 83 19.31 7.96 -30.18
N PHE A 84 20.60 8.15 -29.90
CA PHE A 84 21.12 8.89 -28.75
C PHE A 84 21.51 10.34 -29.08
N SER A 85 20.94 10.90 -30.15
CA SER A 85 21.17 12.31 -30.52
C SER A 85 20.88 13.27 -29.36
N ILE A 86 21.62 14.38 -29.34
CA ILE A 86 21.53 15.42 -28.30
C ILE A 86 20.08 15.91 -28.12
N SER A 87 19.32 16.05 -29.21
CA SER A 87 17.92 16.45 -29.16
C SER A 87 17.05 15.44 -28.38
N ARG A 88 17.24 14.14 -28.62
CA ARG A 88 16.53 13.09 -27.87
C ARG A 88 16.91 13.08 -26.40
N TRP A 89 18.21 13.25 -26.12
CA TRP A 89 18.71 13.39 -24.76
C TRP A 89 18.06 14.57 -24.02
N GLN A 90 18.01 15.75 -24.64
CA GLN A 90 17.40 16.95 -24.06
C GLN A 90 15.92 16.74 -23.75
N ARG A 91 15.17 16.06 -24.62
CA ARG A 91 13.76 15.72 -24.36
C ARG A 91 13.60 14.77 -23.17
N ALA A 92 14.42 13.72 -23.08
CA ALA A 92 14.40 12.80 -21.95
C ALA A 92 14.75 13.52 -20.63
N ASN A 93 15.79 14.37 -20.65
CA ASN A 93 16.19 15.13 -19.46
C ASN A 93 15.11 16.14 -19.03
N LEU A 94 14.50 16.85 -19.98
CA LEU A 94 13.41 17.77 -19.70
C LEU A 94 12.20 17.06 -19.09
N ALA A 95 11.82 15.89 -19.62
CA ALA A 95 10.72 15.11 -19.08
C ALA A 95 10.95 14.70 -17.62
N ALA A 96 12.14 14.20 -17.29
CA ALA A 96 12.51 13.87 -15.91
C ALA A 96 12.49 15.12 -14.99
N HIS A 97 12.99 16.26 -15.47
CA HIS A 97 12.93 17.51 -14.70
C HIS A 97 11.51 18.02 -14.44
N LEU A 98 10.58 17.79 -15.36
CA LEU A 98 9.17 18.15 -15.17
C LEU A 98 8.53 17.33 -14.05
N GLU A 99 8.82 16.02 -13.97
CA GLU A 99 8.39 15.15 -12.87
C GLU A 99 9.00 15.56 -11.52
N LEU A 100 10.27 16.00 -11.51
CA LEU A 100 10.97 16.45 -10.30
C LEU A 100 10.55 17.84 -9.81
N ARG A 101 9.99 18.67 -10.68
CA ARG A 101 9.69 20.08 -10.40
C ARG A 101 8.81 20.29 -9.15
N PRO A 102 7.72 19.53 -8.91
CA PRO A 102 6.84 19.77 -7.78
C PRO A 102 7.50 19.53 -6.42
N ILE A 103 8.46 18.60 -6.34
CA ILE A 103 9.05 18.13 -5.07
C ILE A 103 10.42 18.75 -4.78
N LYS A 104 11.07 19.33 -5.80
CA LYS A 104 12.46 19.79 -5.77
C LYS A 104 12.78 20.68 -4.57
N GLN A 105 11.94 21.67 -4.28
CA GLN A 105 12.21 22.65 -3.23
C GLN A 105 12.08 22.02 -1.84
N ASP A 106 11.09 21.16 -1.63
CA ASP A 106 10.84 20.52 -0.35
C ASP A 106 12.00 19.59 0.02
N TYR A 107 12.47 18.77 -0.93
CA TYR A 107 13.62 17.90 -0.73
C TYR A 107 14.90 18.68 -0.42
N ARG A 108 15.18 19.76 -1.15
CA ARG A 108 16.35 20.62 -0.89
C ARG A 108 16.28 21.31 0.46
N THR A 109 15.08 21.69 0.90
CA THR A 109 14.88 22.37 2.19
C THR A 109 15.04 21.40 3.35
N LEU A 110 14.53 20.17 3.21
CA LEU A 110 14.73 19.11 4.20
C LEU A 110 16.20 18.69 4.31
N GLY A 111 16.90 18.60 3.17
CA GLY A 111 18.32 18.22 3.11
C GLY A 111 18.58 16.75 3.45
N TRP A 112 19.85 16.36 3.45
CA TRP A 112 20.35 15.05 3.87
C TRP A 112 21.85 15.13 4.10
N ASP A 113 22.38 14.22 4.92
CA ASP A 113 23.81 14.08 5.18
C ASP A 113 24.47 13.18 4.12
N HIS A 114 23.76 12.13 3.72
CA HIS A 114 24.24 11.14 2.76
C HIS A 114 23.16 10.78 1.76
N ALA A 115 23.57 10.50 0.52
CA ALA A 115 22.69 10.04 -0.53
C ALA A 115 23.10 8.63 -1.00
N THR A 116 22.11 7.77 -1.14
CA THR A 116 22.25 6.37 -1.50
C THR A 116 21.32 6.07 -2.66
N GLY A 117 21.80 5.29 -3.63
CA GLY A 117 21.02 4.85 -4.76
C GLY A 117 20.85 3.34 -4.79
N ALA A 118 19.63 2.87 -5.05
CA ALA A 118 19.24 1.47 -5.14
C ALA A 118 18.81 1.08 -6.57
N SER A 119 18.46 -0.19 -6.73
CA SER A 119 18.03 -0.81 -7.99
C SER A 119 19.09 -0.92 -9.10
N GLY A 120 18.69 -1.59 -10.18
CA GLY A 120 19.56 -2.04 -11.25
C GLY A 120 20.14 -0.94 -12.11
N THR A 121 19.43 0.18 -12.28
CA THR A 121 19.92 1.35 -13.02
C THR A 121 21.16 1.92 -12.36
N ILE A 122 21.08 2.23 -11.06
CA ILE A 122 22.17 2.85 -10.31
C ILE A 122 23.34 1.86 -10.19
N LYS A 123 23.07 0.57 -9.93
CA LYS A 123 24.11 -0.47 -9.92
C LYS A 123 24.82 -0.61 -11.28
N ALA A 124 24.10 -0.53 -12.40
CA ALA A 124 24.72 -0.59 -13.73
C ALA A 124 25.60 0.64 -14.00
N VAL A 125 25.12 1.84 -13.67
CA VAL A 125 25.90 3.07 -13.79
C VAL A 125 27.16 3.03 -12.91
N ALA A 126 27.04 2.56 -11.67
CA ALA A 126 28.19 2.40 -10.76
C ALA A 126 29.26 1.45 -11.34
N LYS A 127 28.85 0.34 -11.98
CA LYS A 127 29.76 -0.60 -12.64
C LYS A 127 30.48 0.06 -13.82
N VAL A 128 29.75 0.73 -14.70
CA VAL A 128 30.33 1.44 -15.85
C VAL A 128 31.33 2.50 -15.39
N ILE A 129 30.98 3.32 -14.39
CA ILE A 129 31.87 4.35 -13.83
C ILE A 129 33.16 3.74 -13.26
N ARG A 130 33.04 2.63 -12.52
CA ARG A 130 34.18 1.91 -11.96
C ARG A 130 35.07 1.34 -13.06
N ALA A 131 34.48 0.69 -14.06
CA ALA A 131 35.21 0.09 -15.17
C ALA A 131 35.93 1.14 -16.04
N LEU A 132 35.35 2.33 -16.15
CA LEU A 132 35.98 3.50 -16.79
C LEU A 132 37.00 4.22 -15.89
N GLN A 133 37.22 3.75 -14.65
CA GLN A 133 38.16 4.33 -13.68
C GLN A 133 37.91 5.82 -13.39
N LEU A 134 36.66 6.29 -13.50
CA LEU A 134 36.33 7.71 -13.31
C LEU A 134 36.31 8.11 -11.84
N ALA A 135 35.87 7.20 -10.96
CA ALA A 135 35.83 7.42 -9.53
C ALA A 135 36.21 6.14 -8.75
N PRO A 136 37.02 6.26 -7.67
CA PRO A 136 37.39 5.12 -6.84
C PRO A 136 36.22 4.60 -5.99
N SER A 137 35.26 5.47 -5.66
CA SER A 137 34.07 5.10 -4.87
C SER A 137 32.90 6.05 -5.14
N GLY A 138 31.70 5.49 -5.22
CA GLY A 138 30.46 6.25 -5.42
C GLY A 138 30.28 6.76 -6.86
N ILE A 139 29.23 7.54 -7.06
CA ILE A 139 28.84 8.15 -8.34
C ILE A 139 28.76 9.66 -8.14
N ARG A 140 29.48 10.46 -8.93
CA ARG A 140 29.39 11.93 -8.92
C ARG A 140 28.77 12.44 -10.23
N LEU A 141 28.25 13.67 -10.21
CA LEU A 141 27.61 14.28 -11.38
C LEU A 141 28.54 14.34 -12.61
N ASP A 142 29.80 14.72 -12.42
CA ASP A 142 30.77 14.81 -13.52
C ASP A 142 31.06 13.45 -14.17
N ASP A 143 31.05 12.38 -13.36
CA ASP A 143 31.21 11.00 -13.86
C ASP A 143 30.01 10.62 -14.73
N LEU A 144 28.79 11.00 -14.31
CA LEU A 144 27.56 10.78 -15.09
C LEU A 144 27.58 11.52 -16.43
N TYR A 145 28.05 12.77 -16.46
CA TYR A 145 28.22 13.51 -17.71
C TYR A 145 29.23 12.85 -18.64
N THR A 146 30.33 12.32 -18.09
CA THR A 146 31.31 11.57 -18.89
C THR A 146 30.69 10.32 -19.53
N VAL A 147 29.86 9.58 -18.77
CA VAL A 147 29.12 8.42 -19.31
C VAL A 147 28.09 8.87 -20.36
N ARG A 148 27.37 9.98 -20.13
CA ARG A 148 26.43 10.55 -21.11
C ARG A 148 27.12 10.83 -22.44
N GLU A 149 28.29 11.48 -22.43
CA GLU A 149 28.99 11.80 -23.67
C GLU A 149 29.38 10.55 -24.45
N LYS A 150 29.75 9.45 -23.77
CA LYS A 150 29.99 8.16 -24.43
C LYS A 150 28.73 7.57 -25.06
N VAL A 151 27.58 7.66 -24.38
CA VAL A 151 26.28 7.22 -24.92
C VAL A 151 25.91 8.02 -26.17
N ILE A 152 26.03 9.36 -26.12
CA ILE A 152 25.73 10.24 -27.26
C ILE A 152 26.70 9.96 -28.42
N ALA A 153 28.00 9.76 -28.13
CA ALA A 153 29.01 9.48 -29.14
C ALA A 153 28.78 8.14 -29.86
N ALA A 154 28.19 7.14 -29.20
CA ALA A 154 27.80 5.89 -29.82
C ALA A 154 26.70 6.07 -30.90
N LYS A 155 25.87 7.12 -30.77
CA LYS A 155 24.73 7.48 -31.63
C LYS A 155 23.58 6.48 -31.64
N THR A 156 23.85 5.18 -31.67
CA THR A 156 22.83 4.14 -31.83
C THR A 156 23.04 2.97 -30.87
N LEU A 157 21.98 2.22 -30.59
CA LEU A 157 22.01 1.10 -29.63
C LEU A 157 23.03 0.02 -30.00
N ASP A 158 23.18 -0.32 -31.28
CA ASP A 158 24.13 -1.32 -31.79
C ASP A 158 25.60 -0.93 -31.59
N LYS A 159 25.88 0.37 -31.53
CA LYS A 159 27.24 0.93 -31.33
C LYS A 159 27.56 1.29 -29.89
N LEU A 160 26.59 1.17 -28.98
CA LEU A 160 26.75 1.49 -27.57
C LEU A 160 27.67 0.49 -26.86
N ASP A 161 28.96 0.74 -26.86
CA ASP A 161 29.92 -0.08 -26.13
C ASP A 161 30.31 0.59 -24.80
N LEU A 162 29.81 0.04 -23.69
CA LEU A 162 30.12 0.48 -22.34
C LEU A 162 30.63 -0.71 -21.53
N PRO A 163 31.78 -0.58 -20.85
CA PRO A 163 32.37 -1.68 -20.10
C PRO A 163 31.49 -2.07 -18.90
N ASP A 164 31.43 -3.36 -18.60
CA ASP A 164 30.64 -3.96 -17.51
C ASP A 164 29.12 -3.67 -17.55
N LEU A 165 28.59 -3.21 -18.68
CA LEU A 165 27.16 -3.08 -18.92
C LEU A 165 26.59 -4.40 -19.44
N ASN A 166 25.76 -5.06 -18.64
CA ASN A 166 25.06 -6.27 -19.07
C ASN A 166 24.13 -6.01 -20.27
N ASP A 167 24.05 -6.96 -21.20
CA ASP A 167 23.22 -6.86 -22.41
C ASP A 167 21.74 -6.61 -22.09
N ASP A 168 21.18 -7.29 -21.08
CA ASP A 168 19.79 -7.11 -20.62
C ASP A 168 19.47 -5.68 -20.17
N ARG A 169 20.50 -4.87 -19.86
CA ARG A 169 20.36 -3.48 -19.41
C ARG A 169 20.63 -2.47 -20.52
N ARG A 170 21.22 -2.89 -21.63
CA ARG A 170 21.71 -2.00 -22.70
C ARG A 170 20.60 -1.11 -23.28
N SER A 171 19.42 -1.68 -23.54
CA SER A 171 18.27 -0.96 -24.11
C SER A 171 17.61 0.04 -23.15
N VAL A 172 17.81 -0.12 -21.84
CA VAL A 172 17.22 0.76 -20.81
C VAL A 172 18.23 1.71 -20.17
N PHE A 173 19.51 1.57 -20.52
CA PHE A 173 20.60 2.30 -19.88
C PHE A 173 20.52 3.81 -20.09
N ALA A 174 20.29 4.26 -21.33
CA ALA A 174 20.21 5.69 -21.65
C ALA A 174 19.05 6.39 -20.91
N GLY A 175 17.87 5.74 -20.84
CA GLY A 175 16.72 6.24 -20.08
C GLY A 175 16.98 6.27 -18.58
N GLY A 176 17.63 5.25 -18.02
CA GLY A 176 18.01 5.24 -16.61
C GLY A 176 19.07 6.30 -16.25
N LEU A 177 20.06 6.49 -17.12
CA LEU A 177 21.11 7.48 -16.94
C LEU A 177 20.56 8.91 -17.02
N SER A 178 19.62 9.19 -17.92
CA SER A 178 19.00 10.51 -18.01
C SER A 178 18.19 10.86 -16.75
N VAL A 179 17.46 9.90 -16.17
CA VAL A 179 16.77 10.07 -14.89
C VAL A 179 17.77 10.36 -13.77
N LEU A 180 18.85 9.57 -13.67
CA LEU A 180 19.83 9.76 -12.60
C LEU A 180 20.52 11.13 -12.68
N ILE A 181 20.88 11.58 -13.89
CA ILE A 181 21.43 12.92 -14.10
C ILE A 181 20.41 13.99 -13.69
N ALA A 182 19.14 13.86 -14.12
CA ALA A 182 18.10 14.80 -13.75
C ALA A 182 17.89 14.89 -12.24
N VAL A 183 17.94 13.76 -11.52
CA VAL A 183 17.85 13.74 -10.05
C VAL A 183 19.03 14.46 -9.42
N PHE A 184 20.26 14.22 -9.88
CA PHE A 184 21.45 14.94 -9.39
C PHE A 184 21.34 16.46 -9.61
N GLU A 185 20.97 16.88 -10.81
CA GLU A 185 20.79 18.29 -11.19
C GLU A 185 19.67 18.95 -10.37
N ALA A 186 18.51 18.29 -10.31
CA ALA A 186 17.35 18.80 -9.60
C ALA A 186 17.60 18.90 -8.10
N LEU A 187 18.33 17.97 -7.49
CA LEU A 187 18.52 17.92 -6.03
C LEU A 187 19.87 18.48 -5.57
N ASN A 188 20.73 18.95 -6.49
CA ASN A 188 22.10 19.42 -6.20
C ASN A 188 22.97 18.34 -5.51
N ILE A 189 22.77 17.08 -5.87
CA ILE A 189 23.52 15.96 -5.27
C ILE A 189 24.95 16.00 -5.79
N GLN A 190 25.92 15.92 -4.87
CA GLN A 190 27.34 15.86 -5.24
C GLN A 190 27.79 14.43 -5.51
N GLN A 191 27.36 13.50 -4.67
CA GLN A 191 27.75 12.10 -4.74
C GLN A 191 26.65 11.20 -4.16
N ILE A 192 26.49 10.01 -4.73
CA ILE A 192 25.73 8.92 -4.11
C ILE A 192 26.57 7.66 -3.98
N GLN A 193 26.20 6.80 -3.03
CA GLN A 193 26.70 5.43 -2.92
C GLN A 193 25.65 4.45 -3.44
N ALA A 194 26.06 3.40 -4.16
CA ALA A 194 25.16 2.34 -4.55
C ALA A 194 24.90 1.39 -3.35
N SER A 195 23.63 1.12 -3.06
CA SER A 195 23.20 0.15 -2.05
C SER A 195 22.99 -1.22 -2.65
N ASP A 196 23.29 -2.26 -1.87
CA ASP A 196 22.91 -3.62 -2.23
C ASP A 196 21.45 -3.95 -1.91
N GLY A 197 20.90 -3.36 -0.84
CA GLY A 197 19.48 -3.50 -0.47
C GLY A 197 18.55 -2.59 -1.26
N ALA A 198 17.32 -3.06 -1.47
CA ALA A 198 16.21 -2.35 -2.10
C ALA A 198 14.86 -2.91 -1.60
N LEU A 199 13.83 -2.93 -2.45
CA LEU A 199 12.47 -3.38 -2.13
C LEU A 199 12.40 -4.78 -1.52
N ARG A 200 13.17 -5.75 -2.05
CA ARG A 200 13.07 -7.17 -1.65
C ARG A 200 13.55 -7.37 -0.22
N GLU A 201 14.68 -6.77 0.12
CA GLU A 201 15.25 -6.82 1.46
C GLU A 201 14.30 -6.14 2.45
N GLY A 202 13.73 -4.99 2.08
CA GLY A 202 12.72 -4.30 2.87
C GLY A 202 11.49 -5.15 3.16
N LEU A 203 10.97 -5.86 2.15
CA LEU A 203 9.84 -6.78 2.31
C LEU A 203 10.19 -7.93 3.26
N ILE A 204 11.39 -8.50 3.18
CA ILE A 204 11.84 -9.54 4.11
C ILE A 204 11.86 -9.03 5.55
N HIS A 205 12.41 -7.83 5.78
CA HIS A 205 12.44 -7.19 7.10
C HIS A 205 11.05 -6.87 7.63
N GLU A 206 10.15 -6.39 6.78
CA GLU A 206 8.73 -6.16 7.13
C GLU A 206 8.04 -7.46 7.55
N LEU A 207 8.20 -8.53 6.77
CA LEU A 207 7.62 -9.84 7.09
C LEU A 207 8.19 -10.41 8.39
N TYR A 208 9.50 -10.24 8.63
CA TYR A 208 10.14 -10.62 9.89
C TYR A 208 9.65 -9.77 11.07
N GLY A 209 9.42 -8.46 10.88
CA GLY A 209 8.86 -7.58 11.90
C GLY A 209 7.43 -7.95 12.31
N ARG A 210 6.60 -8.36 11.35
CA ARG A 210 5.21 -8.81 11.58
C ARG A 210 5.14 -10.04 12.48
N SER A 211 6.09 -10.97 12.38
CA SER A 211 6.11 -12.16 13.24
C SER A 211 6.52 -11.84 14.69
N GLN A 212 7.19 -10.71 14.91
CA GLN A 212 7.67 -10.23 16.22
C GLN A 212 6.77 -9.15 16.84
N GLN A 213 5.48 -9.06 16.45
CA GLN A 213 4.48 -8.09 16.95
C GLN A 213 4.79 -6.59 16.69
N LYS A 214 5.68 -6.26 15.76
CA LYS A 214 5.91 -4.88 15.29
C LYS A 214 5.16 -4.60 13.99
N ASP A 215 3.85 -4.86 13.96
CA ASP A 215 3.04 -4.63 12.76
C ASP A 215 2.77 -3.14 12.54
N ILE A 216 3.39 -2.56 11.52
CA ILE A 216 3.23 -1.14 11.15
C ILE A 216 1.78 -0.81 10.77
N ARG A 217 1.01 -1.77 10.25
CA ARG A 217 -0.39 -1.56 9.88
C ARG A 217 -1.24 -1.16 11.09
N GLY A 218 -0.96 -1.73 12.26
CA GLY A 218 -1.60 -1.33 13.51
C GLY A 218 -1.29 0.10 13.92
N GLN A 219 -0.07 0.57 13.63
CA GLN A 219 0.32 1.97 13.84
C GLN A 219 -0.35 2.91 12.83
N THR A 220 -0.42 2.51 11.55
CA THR A 220 -1.15 3.21 10.49
C THR A 220 -2.62 3.40 10.88
N VAL A 221 -3.31 2.36 11.35
CA VAL A 221 -4.70 2.46 11.83
C VAL A 221 -4.84 3.46 12.99
N LYS A 222 -3.94 3.40 13.99
CA LYS A 222 -3.94 4.37 15.10
C LYS A 222 -3.69 5.80 14.61
N GLY A 223 -2.75 5.99 13.69
CA GLY A 223 -2.45 7.29 13.09
C GLY A 223 -3.64 7.86 12.32
N LEU A 224 -4.37 7.04 11.57
CA LEU A 224 -5.61 7.44 10.92
C LEU A 224 -6.70 7.81 11.93
N GLN A 225 -6.87 7.02 13.00
CA GLN A 225 -7.84 7.33 14.05
C GLN A 225 -7.57 8.71 14.67
N GLN A 226 -6.30 9.02 14.95
CA GLN A 226 -5.91 10.34 15.46
C GLN A 226 -6.14 11.44 14.43
N ARG A 227 -5.65 11.27 13.18
CA ARG A 227 -5.74 12.27 12.11
C ARG A 227 -7.19 12.63 11.76
N PHE A 228 -8.07 11.64 11.69
CA PHE A 228 -9.48 11.83 11.33
C PHE A 228 -10.41 11.93 12.55
N GLN A 229 -9.83 12.05 13.76
CA GLN A 229 -10.56 12.24 15.02
C GLN A 229 -11.63 11.17 15.27
N ILE A 230 -11.32 9.93 14.91
CA ILE A 230 -12.20 8.77 15.15
C ILE A 230 -12.26 8.52 16.66
N ASN A 231 -13.46 8.24 17.18
CA ASN A 231 -13.61 7.82 18.57
C ASN A 231 -13.00 6.42 18.78
N ALA A 232 -11.74 6.38 19.21
CA ALA A 232 -10.98 5.15 19.38
C ALA A 232 -11.64 4.15 20.35
N ASN A 233 -12.30 4.63 21.42
CA ASN A 233 -12.99 3.77 22.38
C ASN A 233 -14.20 3.09 21.75
N HIS A 234 -15.00 3.83 20.99
CA HIS A 234 -16.14 3.27 20.27
C HIS A 234 -15.69 2.30 19.19
N ALA A 235 -14.71 2.69 18.38
CA ALA A 235 -14.11 1.87 17.33
C ALA A 235 -13.54 0.55 17.89
N LYS A 236 -12.89 0.60 19.07
CA LYS A 236 -12.41 -0.58 19.78
C LYS A 236 -13.56 -1.52 20.17
N ARG A 237 -14.65 -1.00 20.74
CA ARG A 237 -15.84 -1.82 21.07
C ARG A 237 -16.44 -2.51 19.84
N ILE A 238 -16.56 -1.79 18.71
CA ILE A 238 -17.02 -2.39 17.45
C ILE A 238 -16.08 -3.52 17.02
N SER A 239 -14.77 -3.26 17.05
CA SER A 239 -13.76 -4.25 16.66
C SER A 239 -13.81 -5.49 17.55
N GLU A 240 -13.88 -5.33 18.87
CA GLU A 240 -13.97 -6.44 19.82
C GLU A 240 -15.23 -7.26 19.58
N ARG A 241 -16.39 -6.60 19.40
CA ARG A 241 -17.64 -7.30 19.09
C ARG A 241 -17.56 -8.04 17.76
N ALA A 242 -17.05 -7.41 16.71
CA ALA A 242 -16.91 -8.05 15.40
C ALA A 242 -16.00 -9.28 15.46
N LEU A 243 -14.92 -9.22 16.25
CA LEU A 243 -14.01 -10.34 16.46
C LEU A 243 -14.62 -11.47 17.28
N ILE A 244 -15.42 -11.17 18.31
CA ILE A 244 -16.18 -12.20 19.04
C ILE A 244 -17.13 -12.93 18.08
N LEU A 245 -17.89 -12.18 17.26
CA LEU A 245 -18.78 -12.78 16.26
C LEU A 245 -17.98 -13.64 15.26
N PHE A 246 -16.82 -13.15 14.81
CA PHE A 246 -15.92 -13.87 13.91
C PHE A 246 -15.49 -15.21 14.49
N ASP A 247 -15.03 -15.23 15.75
CA ASP A 247 -14.49 -16.43 16.38
C ASP A 247 -15.56 -17.55 16.51
N HIS A 248 -16.84 -17.21 16.59
CA HIS A 248 -17.94 -18.18 16.59
C HIS A 248 -18.27 -18.80 15.23
N VAL A 249 -17.95 -18.11 14.12
CA VAL A 249 -18.35 -18.53 12.77
C VAL A 249 -17.17 -18.91 11.87
N ALA A 250 -15.93 -18.71 12.34
CA ALA A 250 -14.72 -18.84 11.54
C ALA A 250 -14.60 -20.22 10.89
N ASP A 251 -14.82 -21.30 11.64
CA ASP A 251 -14.74 -22.66 11.11
C ASP A 251 -15.84 -22.95 10.09
N ALA A 252 -17.07 -22.54 10.38
CA ALA A 252 -18.23 -22.77 9.50
C ALA A 252 -18.07 -22.05 8.15
N TRP A 253 -17.49 -20.85 8.15
CA TRP A 253 -17.28 -20.02 6.96
C TRP A 253 -15.86 -20.08 6.40
N GLN A 254 -15.02 -20.99 6.90
CA GLN A 254 -13.63 -21.19 6.46
C GLN A 254 -12.81 -19.89 6.48
N LEU A 255 -12.99 -19.09 7.54
CA LEU A 255 -12.30 -17.80 7.70
C LEU A 255 -10.97 -17.98 8.42
N ASP A 256 -9.92 -17.39 7.85
CA ASP A 256 -8.56 -17.45 8.41
C ASP A 256 -8.18 -16.21 9.25
N LYS A 257 -6.97 -16.25 9.82
CA LYS A 257 -6.38 -15.16 10.61
C LYS A 257 -6.25 -13.82 9.85
N ASN A 258 -6.07 -13.84 8.53
CA ASN A 258 -5.94 -12.63 7.73
C ASN A 258 -7.31 -11.94 7.61
N HIS A 259 -8.37 -12.72 7.39
CA HIS A 259 -9.75 -12.22 7.39
C HIS A 259 -10.12 -11.61 8.75
N ARG A 260 -9.72 -12.27 9.85
CA ARG A 260 -9.91 -11.75 11.21
C ARG A 260 -9.29 -10.37 11.39
N GLN A 261 -8.05 -10.21 10.92
CA GLN A 261 -7.31 -8.96 11.05
C GLN A 261 -7.88 -7.83 10.17
N LEU A 262 -8.29 -8.15 8.93
CA LEU A 262 -8.96 -7.21 8.03
C LEU A 262 -10.29 -6.69 8.60
N LEU A 263 -11.08 -7.58 9.21
CA LEU A 263 -12.31 -7.22 9.91
C LEU A 263 -12.03 -6.27 11.07
N ALA A 264 -11.00 -6.54 11.88
CA ALA A 264 -10.62 -5.69 13.00
C ALA A 264 -10.24 -4.26 12.56
N TRP A 265 -9.42 -4.11 11.51
CA TRP A 265 -9.04 -2.79 11.01
C TRP A 265 -10.23 -2.05 10.39
N SER A 266 -11.08 -2.76 9.64
CA SER A 266 -12.29 -2.19 9.05
C SER A 266 -13.26 -1.69 10.13
N ALA A 267 -13.43 -2.46 11.21
CA ALA A 267 -14.20 -2.04 12.39
C ALA A 267 -13.58 -0.82 13.08
N GLN A 268 -12.25 -0.77 13.21
CA GLN A 268 -11.55 0.35 13.82
C GLN A 268 -11.63 1.66 13.00
N LEU A 269 -11.86 1.55 11.70
CA LEU A 269 -11.88 2.67 10.74
C LEU A 269 -13.27 2.94 10.14
N HIS A 270 -14.32 2.22 10.53
CA HIS A 270 -15.65 2.31 9.90
C HIS A 270 -16.26 3.73 9.91
N GLU A 271 -15.88 4.54 10.89
CA GLU A 271 -16.33 5.94 11.07
C GLU A 271 -15.36 6.98 10.49
N ILE A 272 -14.28 6.59 9.78
CA ILE A 272 -13.28 7.53 9.24
C ILE A 272 -13.89 8.62 8.34
N GLY A 273 -14.97 8.30 7.64
CA GLY A 273 -15.70 9.25 6.78
C GLY A 273 -16.52 10.31 7.51
N LEU A 274 -16.69 10.22 8.85
CA LEU A 274 -17.39 11.24 9.64
C LEU A 274 -16.65 12.58 9.65
N SER A 275 -15.34 12.55 9.42
CA SER A 275 -14.50 13.75 9.23
C SER A 275 -14.91 14.60 8.01
N ILE A 276 -15.57 13.98 7.02
CA ILE A 276 -16.05 14.67 5.81
C ILE A 276 -17.51 15.10 6.00
N ALA A 277 -18.39 14.14 6.27
CA ALA A 277 -19.82 14.41 6.46
C ALA A 277 -20.52 13.28 7.21
N HIS A 278 -21.50 13.64 8.03
CA HIS A 278 -22.34 12.67 8.73
C HIS A 278 -23.27 11.89 7.77
N SER A 279 -23.82 12.58 6.77
CA SER A 279 -24.60 11.92 5.72
C SER A 279 -23.66 11.13 4.83
N GLY A 280 -23.99 9.86 4.57
CA GLY A 280 -23.20 9.06 3.64
C GLY A 280 -21.80 8.68 4.13
N TYR A 281 -21.44 8.81 5.42
CA TYR A 281 -20.06 8.60 5.90
C TYR A 281 -19.42 7.26 5.51
N HIS A 282 -20.18 6.16 5.42
CA HIS A 282 -19.71 4.89 4.84
C HIS A 282 -19.12 5.02 3.42
N LYS A 283 -19.64 5.91 2.58
CA LYS A 283 -19.11 6.25 1.24
C LYS A 283 -17.81 7.02 1.34
N HIS A 284 -17.79 8.05 2.18
CA HIS A 284 -16.63 8.89 2.42
C HIS A 284 -15.48 8.08 3.03
N GLY A 285 -15.80 7.18 3.96
CA GLY A 285 -14.82 6.32 4.61
C GLY A 285 -14.19 5.34 3.62
N ALA A 286 -14.99 4.72 2.76
CA ALA A 286 -14.49 3.89 1.67
C ALA A 286 -13.58 4.66 0.72
N TYR A 287 -13.97 5.87 0.32
CA TYR A 287 -13.14 6.74 -0.52
C TYR A 287 -11.79 7.06 0.15
N ILE A 288 -11.79 7.44 1.43
CA ILE A 288 -10.54 7.70 2.17
C ILE A 288 -9.67 6.45 2.19
N LEU A 289 -10.22 5.28 2.52
CA LEU A 289 -9.43 4.04 2.63
C LEU A 289 -8.88 3.56 1.28
N GLN A 290 -9.58 3.88 0.18
CA GLN A 290 -9.18 3.51 -1.17
C GLN A 290 -8.07 4.42 -1.72
N GLU A 291 -8.09 5.70 -1.37
CA GLU A 291 -7.19 6.72 -1.95
C GLU A 291 -6.04 7.13 -1.01
N ALA A 292 -6.08 6.74 0.26
CA ALA A 292 -5.05 7.11 1.23
C ALA A 292 -3.79 6.23 1.12
N ASP A 293 -2.64 6.84 1.45
CA ASP A 293 -1.39 6.11 1.67
C ASP A 293 -1.43 5.37 3.01
N LEU A 294 -1.72 4.07 2.97
CA LEU A 294 -1.80 3.22 4.17
C LEU A 294 -0.53 2.38 4.30
N ALA A 295 0.47 2.91 5.02
CA ALA A 295 1.75 2.23 5.24
C ALA A 295 1.56 0.80 5.79
N GLY A 296 2.24 -0.17 5.16
CA GLY A 296 2.15 -1.59 5.46
C GLY A 296 1.00 -2.34 4.79
N PHE A 297 0.04 -1.65 4.17
CA PHE A 297 -1.09 -2.28 3.49
C PHE A 297 -0.84 -2.41 1.98
N SER A 298 -1.13 -3.59 1.44
CA SER A 298 -1.24 -3.80 -0.01
C SER A 298 -2.52 -3.18 -0.57
N ARG A 299 -2.55 -2.89 -1.88
CA ARG A 299 -3.78 -2.37 -2.53
C ARG A 299 -4.97 -3.33 -2.38
N GLN A 300 -4.71 -4.63 -2.36
CA GLN A 300 -5.74 -5.63 -2.14
C GLN A 300 -6.34 -5.49 -0.73
N GLU A 301 -5.53 -5.42 0.32
CA GLU A 301 -6.02 -5.20 1.69
C GLU A 301 -6.78 -3.87 1.82
N GLN A 302 -6.31 -2.80 1.17
CA GLN A 302 -7.02 -1.51 1.13
C GLN A 302 -8.40 -1.64 0.47
N ASN A 303 -8.49 -2.32 -0.68
CA ASN A 303 -9.76 -2.59 -1.35
C ASN A 303 -10.72 -3.38 -0.45
N TRP A 304 -10.23 -4.42 0.22
CA TRP A 304 -11.03 -5.18 1.19
C TRP A 304 -11.61 -4.27 2.29
N MET A 305 -10.77 -3.46 2.93
CA MET A 305 -11.25 -2.53 3.96
C MET A 305 -12.23 -1.49 3.40
N SER A 306 -11.95 -0.96 2.21
CA SER A 306 -12.85 -0.03 1.51
C SER A 306 -14.22 -0.66 1.25
N VAL A 307 -14.29 -1.89 0.74
CA VAL A 307 -15.55 -2.61 0.49
C VAL A 307 -16.33 -2.83 1.78
N LEU A 308 -15.67 -3.26 2.86
CA LEU A 308 -16.31 -3.50 4.15
C LEU A 308 -16.87 -2.19 4.73
N VAL A 309 -16.05 -1.13 4.80
CA VAL A 309 -16.48 0.18 5.29
C VAL A 309 -17.53 0.80 4.36
N ARG A 310 -17.47 0.58 3.05
CA ARG A 310 -18.45 1.10 2.09
C ARG A 310 -19.85 0.55 2.34
N ASN A 311 -19.93 -0.68 2.84
CA ASN A 311 -21.16 -1.44 2.94
C ASN A 311 -21.59 -1.72 4.39
N HIS A 312 -20.86 -1.27 5.41
CA HIS A 312 -21.15 -1.60 6.82
C HIS A 312 -22.50 -1.07 7.37
N ARG A 313 -23.25 -0.28 6.59
CA ARG A 313 -24.58 0.21 6.95
C ARG A 313 -25.42 0.50 5.72
N ARG A 314 -26.74 0.67 5.94
CA ARG A 314 -27.73 0.93 4.87
C ARG A 314 -27.76 -0.21 3.84
N LYS A 315 -28.34 0.04 2.66
CA LYS A 315 -28.41 -0.93 1.56
C LYS A 315 -27.00 -1.31 1.10
N VAL A 316 -26.73 -2.61 1.05
CA VAL A 316 -25.47 -3.16 0.51
C VAL A 316 -25.44 -3.02 -1.01
N SER A 317 -24.28 -2.64 -1.53
CA SER A 317 -24.01 -2.51 -2.96
C SER A 317 -23.22 -3.74 -3.44
N SER A 318 -23.92 -4.77 -3.92
CA SER A 318 -23.27 -5.97 -4.49
C SER A 318 -22.32 -5.62 -5.64
N LYS A 319 -22.66 -4.58 -6.41
CA LYS A 319 -21.80 -4.04 -7.47
C LYS A 319 -20.41 -3.65 -6.96
N THR A 320 -20.32 -3.00 -5.79
CA THR A 320 -19.03 -2.60 -5.21
C THR A 320 -18.18 -3.82 -4.83
N VAL A 321 -18.81 -4.87 -4.30
CA VAL A 321 -18.13 -6.13 -3.98
C VAL A 321 -17.60 -6.78 -5.26
N GLN A 322 -18.42 -6.84 -6.31
CA GLN A 322 -18.08 -7.47 -7.59
C GLN A 322 -17.00 -6.72 -8.38
N GLU A 323 -16.98 -5.39 -8.31
CA GLU A 323 -16.02 -4.57 -9.06
C GLU A 323 -14.65 -4.48 -8.39
N GLN A 324 -14.57 -4.60 -7.06
CA GLN A 324 -13.32 -4.38 -6.31
C GLN A 324 -12.65 -5.67 -5.82
N LEU A 325 -13.37 -6.80 -5.77
CA LEU A 325 -12.86 -8.09 -5.31
C LEU A 325 -13.07 -9.17 -6.37
N CYS A 326 -12.12 -10.09 -6.48
CA CYS A 326 -12.25 -11.22 -7.40
C CYS A 326 -13.33 -12.21 -6.92
N GLU A 327 -13.89 -13.01 -7.84
CA GLU A 327 -15.02 -13.91 -7.56
C GLU A 327 -14.78 -14.84 -6.36
N ALA A 328 -13.58 -15.40 -6.24
CA ALA A 328 -13.18 -16.27 -5.13
C ALA A 328 -13.23 -15.59 -3.74
N GLN A 329 -13.23 -14.26 -3.70
CA GLN A 329 -13.22 -13.46 -2.47
C GLN A 329 -14.60 -12.94 -2.07
N GLN A 330 -15.58 -12.94 -2.99
CA GLN A 330 -16.83 -12.22 -2.81
C GLN A 330 -17.68 -12.80 -1.67
N ASN A 331 -17.81 -14.12 -1.58
CA ASN A 331 -18.56 -14.77 -0.49
C ASN A 331 -17.93 -14.47 0.88
N THR A 332 -16.61 -14.61 0.98
CA THR A 332 -15.88 -14.28 2.20
C THR A 332 -16.05 -12.80 2.59
N ALA A 333 -16.06 -11.89 1.62
CA ALA A 333 -16.34 -10.47 1.87
C ALA A 333 -17.77 -10.23 2.39
N ILE A 334 -18.76 -10.96 1.89
CA ILE A 334 -20.13 -10.91 2.41
C ILE A 334 -20.18 -11.40 3.86
N TYR A 335 -19.49 -12.48 4.20
CA TYR A 335 -19.40 -12.98 5.58
C TYR A 335 -18.79 -11.94 6.54
N LEU A 336 -17.62 -11.39 6.20
CA LEU A 336 -17.00 -10.34 7.02
C LEU A 336 -17.86 -9.08 7.12
N LEU A 337 -18.56 -8.74 6.03
CA LEU A 337 -19.48 -7.61 6.01
C LEU A 337 -20.65 -7.82 6.98
N ILE A 338 -21.23 -9.02 7.04
CA ILE A 338 -22.31 -9.34 7.99
C ILE A 338 -21.83 -9.13 9.43
N LEU A 339 -20.63 -9.63 9.76
CA LEU A 339 -20.06 -9.50 11.10
C LEU A 339 -19.84 -8.02 11.48
N LEU A 340 -19.29 -7.23 10.56
CA LEU A 340 -19.10 -5.80 10.78
C LEU A 340 -20.44 -5.05 10.96
N ARG A 341 -21.43 -5.37 10.13
CA ARG A 341 -22.77 -4.76 10.18
C ARG A 341 -23.47 -5.05 11.49
N LEU A 342 -23.44 -6.31 11.95
CA LEU A 342 -24.01 -6.71 13.22
C LEU A 342 -23.28 -6.04 14.40
N ALA A 343 -21.95 -5.97 14.39
CA ALA A 343 -21.18 -5.29 15.43
C ALA A 343 -21.54 -3.79 15.53
N VAL A 344 -21.62 -3.09 14.39
CA VAL A 344 -22.03 -1.67 14.34
C VAL A 344 -23.48 -1.50 14.82
N LEU A 345 -24.38 -2.39 14.41
CA LEU A 345 -25.79 -2.36 14.78
C LEU A 345 -25.98 -2.51 16.30
N LEU A 346 -25.32 -3.49 16.92
CA LEU A 346 -25.40 -3.76 18.37
C LEU A 346 -24.91 -2.57 19.22
N HIS A 347 -23.97 -1.79 18.70
CA HIS A 347 -23.37 -0.65 19.39
C HIS A 347 -23.88 0.71 18.91
N ARG A 348 -24.95 0.75 18.11
CA ARG A 348 -25.47 2.00 17.51
C ARG A 348 -25.88 3.06 18.54
N SER A 349 -26.29 2.64 19.74
CA SER A 349 -26.62 3.55 20.85
C SER A 349 -25.40 4.22 21.48
N ARG A 350 -24.18 3.77 21.12
CA ARG A 350 -22.88 4.16 21.69
C ARG A 350 -22.71 3.88 23.19
N LYS A 351 -23.69 3.26 23.84
CA LYS A 351 -23.60 2.78 25.23
C LYS A 351 -22.61 1.62 25.33
N ASP A 352 -22.07 1.43 26.54
CA ASP A 352 -21.19 0.30 26.83
C ASP A 352 -21.99 -1.00 26.99
N GLU A 353 -23.20 -0.91 27.53
CA GLU A 353 -24.13 -2.04 27.65
C GLU A 353 -24.79 -2.36 26.29
N VAL A 354 -24.55 -3.58 25.80
CA VAL A 354 -25.11 -4.10 24.56
C VAL A 354 -25.80 -5.43 24.80
N ALA A 355 -26.69 -5.79 23.87
CA ALA A 355 -27.39 -7.05 23.94
C ALA A 355 -26.44 -8.25 23.93
N GLU A 356 -26.65 -9.15 24.87
CA GLU A 356 -25.88 -10.39 24.98
C GLU A 356 -26.39 -11.43 23.98
N ILE A 357 -25.47 -11.97 23.19
CA ILE A 357 -25.72 -13.05 22.25
C ILE A 357 -25.26 -14.34 22.95
N ALA A 358 -26.21 -15.20 23.30
CA ALA A 358 -25.98 -16.45 24.00
C ALA A 358 -25.37 -17.52 23.08
N ALA A 359 -25.76 -17.55 21.80
CA ALA A 359 -25.21 -18.49 20.82
C ALA A 359 -25.30 -17.95 19.40
N ILE A 360 -24.42 -18.45 18.52
CA ILE A 360 -24.38 -18.14 17.10
C ILE A 360 -24.16 -19.43 16.33
N ASN A 361 -25.04 -19.72 15.38
CA ASN A 361 -24.87 -20.84 14.44
C ASN A 361 -24.82 -20.30 13.03
N ALA A 362 -23.81 -20.70 12.26
CA ALA A 362 -23.61 -20.27 10.89
C ALA A 362 -23.56 -21.46 9.94
N HIS A 363 -24.19 -21.29 8.78
CA HIS A 363 -24.10 -22.13 7.58
C HIS A 363 -23.84 -21.22 6.37
N ASP A 364 -23.64 -21.80 5.19
CA ASP A 364 -23.27 -21.03 3.98
C ASP A 364 -24.24 -19.88 3.66
N ASP A 365 -25.54 -20.09 3.79
CA ASP A 365 -26.58 -19.12 3.43
C ASP A 365 -27.40 -18.61 4.63
N THR A 366 -27.05 -19.04 5.84
CA THR A 366 -27.89 -18.84 7.03
C THR A 366 -27.06 -18.50 8.26
N LEU A 367 -27.45 -17.45 8.99
CA LEU A 367 -26.89 -17.06 10.26
C LEU A 367 -28.00 -16.99 11.31
N CYS A 368 -27.87 -17.74 12.40
CA CYS A 368 -28.81 -17.75 13.52
C CYS A 368 -28.16 -17.07 14.73
N LEU A 369 -28.78 -15.99 15.21
CA LEU A 369 -28.40 -15.29 16.44
C LEU A 369 -29.40 -15.62 17.54
N TYR A 370 -28.89 -16.11 18.66
CA TYR A 370 -29.67 -16.42 19.83
C TYR A 370 -29.35 -15.45 20.95
N PHE A 371 -30.35 -14.70 21.39
CA PHE A 371 -30.24 -13.76 22.50
C PHE A 371 -30.73 -14.41 23.80
N ALA A 372 -30.25 -13.93 24.94
CA ALA A 372 -30.80 -14.31 26.24
C ALA A 372 -32.29 -13.94 26.34
N ALA A 373 -33.02 -14.62 27.22
CA ALA A 373 -34.41 -14.31 27.50
C ALA A 373 -34.58 -12.82 27.87
N ASP A 374 -35.66 -12.21 27.41
CA ASP A 374 -36.02 -10.79 27.64
C ASP A 374 -35.07 -9.73 27.04
N GLU A 375 -33.89 -10.09 26.54
CA GLU A 375 -32.89 -9.15 26.03
C GLU A 375 -33.42 -8.31 24.85
N LEU A 376 -34.10 -8.93 23.91
CA LEU A 376 -34.69 -8.24 22.76
C LEU A 376 -36.00 -7.53 23.12
N MET A 377 -36.81 -8.10 24.02
CA MET A 377 -38.07 -7.48 24.47
C MET A 377 -37.82 -6.14 25.16
N ASN A 378 -36.73 -6.05 25.93
CA ASN A 378 -36.31 -4.82 26.60
C ASN A 378 -35.64 -3.81 25.66
N ARG A 379 -35.40 -4.17 24.38
CA ARG A 379 -34.69 -3.35 23.39
C ARG A 379 -35.46 -3.28 22.06
N PRO A 380 -36.65 -2.63 22.01
CA PRO A 380 -37.49 -2.59 20.81
C PRO A 380 -36.82 -1.92 19.59
N LEU A 381 -35.94 -0.93 19.82
CA LEU A 381 -35.16 -0.30 18.75
C LEU A 381 -34.14 -1.26 18.12
N LEU A 382 -33.51 -2.12 18.95
CA LEU A 382 -32.59 -3.14 18.45
C LEU A 382 -33.35 -4.18 17.63
N GLN A 383 -34.53 -4.60 18.11
CA GLN A 383 -35.38 -5.54 17.38
C GLN A 383 -35.79 -4.98 16.00
N ALA A 384 -36.17 -3.71 15.93
CA ALA A 384 -36.48 -3.04 14.66
C ALA A 384 -35.26 -2.95 13.72
N ASP A 385 -34.08 -2.64 14.27
CA ASP A 385 -32.83 -2.61 13.50
C ASP A 385 -32.46 -4.00 12.95
N LEU A 386 -32.59 -5.06 13.75
CA LEU A 386 -32.35 -6.44 13.33
C LEU A 386 -33.34 -6.88 12.24
N ALA A 387 -34.62 -6.54 12.36
CA ALA A 387 -35.62 -6.82 11.32
C ALA A 387 -35.29 -6.12 9.99
N GLN A 388 -34.82 -4.88 10.06
CA GLN A 388 -34.35 -4.15 8.87
C GLN A 388 -33.09 -4.81 8.26
N GLU A 389 -32.19 -5.31 9.11
CA GLU A 389 -30.99 -6.01 8.69
C GLU A 389 -31.29 -7.34 8.00
N GLN A 390 -32.25 -8.12 8.51
CA GLN A 390 -32.75 -9.33 7.84
C GLN A 390 -33.17 -9.05 6.40
N HIS A 391 -33.89 -7.94 6.16
CA HIS A 391 -34.29 -7.53 4.80
C HIS A 391 -33.10 -7.14 3.90
N TYR A 392 -32.03 -6.57 4.46
CA TYR A 392 -30.84 -6.25 3.68
C TYR A 392 -30.05 -7.52 3.31
N LEU A 393 -29.88 -8.44 4.26
CA LEU A 393 -29.11 -9.67 4.05
C LEU A 393 -29.82 -10.66 3.11
N GLN A 394 -31.16 -10.69 3.13
CA GLN A 394 -31.93 -11.51 2.18
C GLN A 394 -31.63 -11.15 0.71
N LYS A 395 -31.31 -9.89 0.41
CA LYS A 395 -30.91 -9.45 -0.95
C LYS A 395 -29.52 -9.92 -1.37
N LEU A 396 -28.73 -10.40 -0.42
CA LEU A 396 -27.42 -11.03 -0.63
C LEU A 396 -27.53 -12.56 -0.59
N ALA A 397 -28.75 -13.11 -0.63
CA ALA A 397 -29.04 -14.54 -0.46
C ALA A 397 -28.61 -15.11 0.91
N ILE A 398 -28.51 -14.26 1.94
CA ILE A 398 -28.22 -14.68 3.32
C ILE A 398 -29.46 -14.51 4.20
N ARG A 399 -29.84 -15.57 4.91
CA ARG A 399 -30.97 -15.58 5.86
C ARG A 399 -30.45 -15.35 7.28
N LEU A 400 -30.84 -14.23 7.88
CA LEU A 400 -30.57 -13.96 9.29
C LEU A 400 -31.78 -14.37 10.13
N HIS A 401 -31.61 -15.34 11.02
CA HIS A 401 -32.61 -15.71 12.03
C HIS A 401 -32.21 -15.11 13.37
N VAL A 402 -33.19 -14.50 14.06
CA VAL A 402 -32.99 -13.87 15.36
C VAL A 402 -34.04 -14.43 16.30
N THR A 403 -33.59 -15.08 17.37
CA THR A 403 -34.46 -15.76 18.34
C THR A 403 -33.98 -15.45 19.77
N SER A 404 -34.88 -15.48 20.75
CA SER A 404 -34.52 -15.47 22.18
C SER A 404 -34.62 -16.89 22.73
N ILE A 405 -33.60 -17.38 23.44
CA ILE A 405 -33.64 -18.68 24.11
C ILE A 405 -34.12 -18.48 25.55
N ALA A 406 -35.02 -19.33 26.02
CA ALA A 406 -35.42 -19.34 27.43
C ALA A 406 -34.26 -19.83 28.30
N THR A 407 -34.06 -19.25 29.48
CA THR A 407 -32.98 -19.54 30.44
C THR A 407 -32.88 -21.01 30.89
N ARG A 408 -33.78 -21.90 30.45
CA ARG A 408 -33.82 -23.33 30.78
C ARG A 408 -33.19 -24.26 29.73
N ASP A 409 -32.83 -23.74 28.54
CA ASP A 409 -32.29 -24.54 27.42
C ASP A 409 -30.80 -24.25 27.13
N ILE A 410 -30.08 -23.68 28.10
CA ILE A 410 -28.60 -23.59 28.15
C ILE A 410 -28.12 -24.67 29.12
#